data_AF-A0A2V8Q9Y6-F1
#
_entry.id   AF-A0A2V8Q9Y6-F1
#
_cell.length_a   1.000
_cell.length_b   1.000
_cell.length_c   1.000
_cell.angle_alpha   90.00
_cell.angle_beta   90.00
_cell.angle_gamma   90.00
#
_symmetry.space_group_name_H-M   'P 1'
#
loop_
_entity.id
_entity.type
_entity.pdbx_description
1 polymer ?
#
loop_
_entity_poly.entity_id
_entity_poly.type
_entity_poly.pdbx_seq_one_letter_code
_entity_poly.pdbx_strand_id
1 'polypeptide(L)'
;ETVTGTKFEFKQVNSSNPALTDTRIQKAIDETAKQLGLTTKLMPSGAGHDAQEIADICPVGMIFVPSRDGISHSPREFSKPADITNGANVLLHSILKLDAMPSI
;
A
#
# COMPACT_ATOMS: atom_id res chain seq x y z
N GLU A 1 45.06 0.24 3.50
CA GLU A 1 44.81 -0.63 2.33
C GLU A 1 44.31 -1.98 2.82
N THR A 2 43.38 -2.61 2.12
CA THR A 2 42.94 -3.98 2.46
C THR A 2 44.12 -4.93 2.21
N VAL A 3 44.21 -6.01 2.99
CA VAL A 3 45.27 -7.03 2.84
C VAL A 3 45.29 -7.64 1.42
N THR A 4 44.17 -7.56 0.70
CA THR A 4 43.99 -8.04 -0.67
C THR A 4 44.26 -6.97 -1.75
N GLY A 5 44.41 -5.69 -1.40
CA GLY A 5 44.47 -4.58 -2.35
C GLY A 5 43.15 -4.27 -3.07
N THR A 6 42.04 -4.95 -2.72
CA THR A 6 40.73 -4.72 -3.30
C THR A 6 40.21 -3.33 -2.92
N LYS A 7 39.80 -2.53 -3.93
CA LYS A 7 39.16 -1.22 -3.77
C LYS A 7 37.65 -1.35 -3.95
N PHE A 8 36.89 -0.62 -3.14
CA PHE A 8 35.43 -0.49 -3.27
C PHE A 8 35.03 0.97 -3.16
N GLU A 9 33.94 1.33 -3.82
CA GLU A 9 33.29 2.63 -3.72
C GLU A 9 31.81 2.40 -3.39
N PHE A 10 31.27 3.24 -2.51
CA PHE A 10 29.85 3.24 -2.19
C PHE A 10 29.22 4.53 -2.71
N LYS A 11 28.16 4.39 -3.50
CA LYS A 11 27.32 5.50 -3.93
C LYS A 11 25.88 5.19 -3.59
N GLN A 12 25.27 6.05 -2.79
CA GLN A 12 23.83 6.00 -2.57
C GLN A 12 23.13 6.48 -3.85
N VAL A 13 22.34 5.59 -4.46
CA VAL A 13 21.62 5.87 -5.71
C VAL A 13 20.15 6.19 -5.50
N ASN A 14 19.59 5.81 -4.35
CA ASN A 14 18.20 6.08 -4.00
C ASN A 14 18.03 6.29 -2.49
N SER A 15 17.08 7.15 -2.14
CA SER A 15 16.56 7.36 -0.79
C SER A 15 15.14 7.90 -0.94
N SER A 16 14.19 7.34 -0.20
CA SER A 16 12.83 7.86 -0.15
C SER A 16 12.42 8.13 1.29
N ASN A 17 11.70 9.24 1.50
CA ASN A 17 11.11 9.56 2.79
C ASN A 17 9.82 8.74 3.00
N PRO A 18 9.42 8.46 4.24
CA PRO A 18 8.11 7.86 4.52
C PRO A 18 6.98 8.73 3.94
N ALA A 19 6.11 8.15 3.12
CA ALA A 19 4.93 8.83 2.59
C ALA A 19 3.71 8.50 3.45
N LEU A 20 3.13 9.53 4.07
CA LEU A 20 1.89 9.38 4.84
C LEU A 20 0.69 9.38 3.88
N THR A 21 -0.18 8.38 4.01
CA THR A 21 -1.47 8.37 3.30
C THR A 21 -2.47 9.34 3.94
N ASP A 22 -3.42 9.85 3.15
CA ASP A 22 -4.39 10.84 3.60
C ASP A 22 -5.43 10.21 4.55
N THR A 23 -5.60 10.80 5.73
CA THR A 23 -6.50 10.29 6.77
C THR A 23 -7.97 10.23 6.34
N ARG A 24 -8.41 11.09 5.43
CA ARG A 24 -9.78 11.08 4.88
C ARG A 24 -9.99 9.86 4.00
N ILE A 25 -8.99 9.53 3.17
CA ILE A 25 -9.03 8.34 2.31
C ILE A 25 -8.92 7.07 3.17
N GLN A 26 -8.02 7.03 4.16
CA GLN A 26 -7.94 5.91 5.11
C GLN A 26 -9.30 5.65 5.79
N LYS A 27 -9.97 6.71 6.25
CA LYS A 27 -11.28 6.61 6.89
C LYS A 27 -12.36 6.12 5.92
N ALA A 28 -12.38 6.63 4.69
CA ALA A 28 -13.32 6.16 3.66
C ALA A 28 -13.14 4.66 3.36
N ILE A 29 -11.90 4.19 3.27
CA ILE A 29 -11.56 2.77 3.08
C ILE A 29 -12.03 1.93 4.27
N ASP A 30 -11.69 2.33 5.50
CA ASP A 30 -12.04 1.56 6.70
C ASP A 30 -13.55 1.47 6.93
N GLU A 31 -14.27 2.59 6.75
CA GLU A 31 -15.73 2.60 6.83
C GLU A 31 -16.38 1.72 5.75
N THR A 32 -15.85 1.75 4.52
CA THR A 32 -16.32 0.90 3.43
C THR A 32 -16.12 -0.57 3.73
N ALA A 33 -14.92 -0.95 4.20
CA ALA A 33 -14.64 -2.34 4.57
C ALA A 33 -15.57 -2.83 5.69
N LYS A 34 -15.85 -1.99 6.70
CA LYS A 34 -16.80 -2.30 7.77
C LYS A 34 -18.24 -2.46 7.26
N GLN A 35 -18.68 -1.63 6.32
CA GLN A 35 -20.01 -1.74 5.69
C GLN A 35 -20.16 -3.04 4.90
N LEU A 36 -19.07 -3.55 4.33
CA LEU A 36 -19.02 -4.85 3.66
C LEU A 36 -18.88 -6.04 4.64
N GLY A 37 -18.87 -5.80 5.95
CA GLY A 37 -18.76 -6.84 6.98
C GLY A 37 -17.36 -7.44 7.09
N LEU A 38 -16.33 -6.75 6.62
CA LEU A 38 -14.94 -7.23 6.65
C LEU A 38 -14.23 -6.79 7.93
N THR A 39 -13.26 -7.60 8.36
CA THR A 39 -12.32 -7.20 9.42
C THR A 39 -11.14 -6.45 8.79
N THR A 40 -10.63 -5.43 9.49
CA THR A 40 -9.53 -4.60 9.01
C THR A 40 -8.43 -4.50 10.07
N LYS A 41 -7.23 -4.18 9.61
CA LYS A 41 -6.10 -3.79 10.46
C LYS A 41 -5.39 -2.60 9.82
N LEU A 42 -5.30 -1.48 10.54
CA LEU A 42 -4.48 -0.35 10.13
C LEU A 42 -2.99 -0.72 10.27
N MET A 43 -2.21 -0.54 9.21
CA MET A 43 -0.79 -0.85 9.21
C MET A 43 -0.01 -0.03 8.17
N PRO A 44 1.29 0.23 8.40
CA PRO A 44 2.17 0.78 7.37
C PRO A 44 2.48 -0.27 6.29
N SER A 45 2.82 0.19 5.08
CA SER A 45 3.47 -0.68 4.09
C SER A 45 4.97 -0.79 4.39
N GLY A 46 5.50 -2.01 4.36
CA GLY A 46 6.94 -2.26 4.43
C GLY A 46 7.63 -2.25 3.06
N ALA A 47 6.88 -2.18 1.97
CA ALA A 47 7.39 -2.17 0.59
C ALA A 47 7.17 -0.81 -0.07
N GLY A 48 8.03 -0.48 -1.04
CA GLY A 48 7.82 0.67 -1.91
C GLY A 48 6.68 0.41 -2.90
N HIS A 49 5.88 1.45 -3.16
CA HIS A 49 4.79 1.43 -4.14
C HIS A 49 4.75 2.78 -4.85
N ASP A 50 4.19 2.84 -6.06
CA ASP A 50 4.03 4.11 -6.78
C ASP A 50 3.24 5.16 -5.97
N ALA A 51 2.33 4.69 -5.10
CA ALA A 51 1.59 5.54 -4.16
C ALA A 51 2.51 6.38 -3.25
N GLN A 52 3.72 5.93 -2.97
CA GLN A 52 4.71 6.69 -2.20
C GLN A 52 5.14 7.97 -2.94
N GLU A 53 5.41 7.86 -4.25
CA GLU A 53 5.80 9.00 -5.08
C GLU A 53 4.58 9.89 -5.40
N ILE A 54 3.41 9.28 -5.61
CA ILE A 54 2.17 10.02 -5.89
C ILE A 54 1.70 10.83 -4.67
N ALA A 55 2.05 10.42 -3.45
CA ALA A 55 1.68 11.12 -2.22
C ALA A 55 2.18 12.59 -2.17
N ASP A 56 3.26 12.91 -2.88
CA ASP A 56 3.79 14.27 -2.99
C ASP A 56 2.96 15.17 -3.93
N ILE A 57 2.07 14.56 -4.72
CA ILE A 57 1.26 15.25 -5.75
C ILE A 57 -0.19 15.39 -5.30
N CYS A 58 -0.76 14.34 -4.68
CA CYS A 58 -2.16 14.34 -4.28
C CYS A 58 -2.43 13.42 -3.08
N PRO A 59 -3.61 13.55 -2.43
CA PRO A 59 -4.06 12.61 -1.42
C PRO A 59 -4.08 11.16 -1.93
N VAL A 60 -3.43 10.25 -1.21
CA VAL A 60 -3.40 8.82 -1.53
C VAL A 60 -3.90 7.96 -0.37
N GLY A 61 -4.38 6.76 -0.69
CA GLY A 61 -4.65 5.70 0.27
C GLY A 61 -4.37 4.33 -0.35
N MET A 62 -4.19 3.32 0.49
CA MET A 62 -3.87 1.97 0.04
C MET A 62 -4.79 0.95 0.72
N ILE A 63 -5.15 -0.10 -0.02
CA ILE A 63 -5.94 -1.24 0.45
C ILE A 63 -5.06 -2.47 0.29
N PHE A 64 -4.81 -3.18 1.39
CA PHE A 64 -4.06 -4.44 1.38
C PHE A 64 -5.00 -5.62 1.54
N VAL A 65 -4.71 -6.68 0.81
CA VAL A 65 -5.32 -8.01 0.98
C VAL A 65 -4.25 -9.00 1.46
N PRO A 66 -4.62 -10.04 2.23
CA PRO A 66 -3.64 -11.02 2.68
C PRO A 66 -2.99 -11.80 1.53
N SER A 67 -1.69 -12.02 1.64
CA SER A 67 -0.94 -13.01 0.87
C SER A 67 -0.60 -14.20 1.76
N ARG A 68 -0.79 -15.42 1.25
CA ARG A 68 -0.52 -16.66 1.98
C ARG A 68 0.95 -16.69 2.43
N ASP A 69 1.15 -16.91 3.73
CA ASP A 69 2.44 -16.95 4.40
C ASP A 69 3.29 -15.67 4.23
N GLY A 70 2.69 -14.55 3.81
CA GLY A 70 3.40 -13.31 3.52
C GLY A 70 4.40 -13.40 2.36
N ILE A 71 4.29 -14.42 1.51
CA ILE A 71 5.20 -14.62 0.39
C ILE A 71 4.89 -13.60 -0.72
N SER A 72 5.93 -12.91 -1.20
CA SER A 72 5.87 -12.09 -2.41
C SER A 72 7.15 -12.23 -3.26
N HIS A 73 7.17 -11.65 -4.47
CA HIS A 73 8.28 -11.75 -5.44
C HIS A 73 8.70 -13.21 -5.72
N SER A 74 7.71 -14.11 -5.75
CA SER A 74 7.93 -15.54 -5.88
C SER A 74 6.80 -16.18 -6.68
N PRO A 75 7.05 -17.22 -7.50
CA PRO A 75 5.99 -18.00 -8.13
C PRO A 75 5.01 -18.66 -7.15
N ARG A 76 5.35 -18.72 -5.85
CA ARG A 76 4.47 -19.22 -4.78
C ARG A 76 3.56 -18.15 -4.18
N GLU A 77 3.72 -16.89 -4.58
CA GLU A 77 2.86 -15.78 -4.17
C GLU A 77 1.40 -16.12 -4.50
N PHE A 78 0.52 -15.95 -3.52
CA PHE A 78 -0.87 -16.34 -3.65
C PHE A 78 -1.76 -15.58 -2.66
N SER A 79 -2.83 -14.98 -3.16
CA SER A 79 -3.96 -14.48 -2.38
C SER A 79 -5.21 -15.28 -2.75
N LYS A 80 -6.08 -15.55 -1.78
CA LYS A 80 -7.30 -16.31 -2.06
C LYS A 80 -8.22 -15.47 -2.96
N PRO A 81 -8.94 -16.08 -3.92
CA PRO A 81 -9.89 -15.35 -4.76
C PRO A 81 -10.88 -14.50 -3.97
N ALA A 82 -11.38 -15.01 -2.83
CA ALA A 82 -12.27 -14.26 -1.95
C ALA A 82 -11.63 -12.98 -1.38
N ASP A 83 -10.35 -13.04 -0.99
CA ASP A 83 -9.63 -11.88 -0.46
C ASP A 83 -9.40 -10.84 -1.56
N ILE A 84 -9.09 -11.28 -2.78
CA ILE A 84 -8.94 -10.41 -3.96
C ILE A 84 -10.29 -9.73 -4.28
N THR A 85 -11.39 -10.48 -4.32
CA THR A 85 -12.73 -9.93 -4.53
C THR A 85 -13.11 -8.93 -3.43
N ASN A 86 -12.82 -9.24 -2.17
CA ASN A 86 -13.06 -8.33 -1.05
C ASN A 86 -12.26 -7.02 -1.22
N GLY A 87 -10.97 -7.11 -1.54
CA GLY A 87 -10.14 -5.92 -1.80
C GLY A 87 -10.65 -5.06 -2.96
N ALA A 88 -11.06 -5.70 -4.06
CA ALA A 88 -11.64 -5.01 -5.21
C ALA A 88 -12.98 -4.34 -4.88
N ASN A 89 -13.85 -4.99 -4.10
CA ASN A 89 -15.10 -4.39 -3.64
C ASN A 89 -14.85 -3.19 -2.71
N VAL A 90 -13.89 -3.30 -1.77
CA VAL A 90 -13.51 -2.17 -0.92
C VAL A 90 -13.02 -1.00 -1.78
N LEU A 91 -12.20 -1.25 -2.80
CA LEU A 91 -11.72 -0.21 -3.72
C LEU A 91 -12.89 0.47 -4.44
N LEU A 92 -13.77 -0.32 -5.07
CA LEU A 92 -14.93 0.19 -5.81
C LEU A 92 -15.81 1.09 -4.93
N HIS A 93 -16.22 0.58 -3.78
CA HIS A 93 -17.13 1.31 -2.89
C HIS A 93 -16.44 2.52 -2.24
N SER A 94 -15.14 2.47 -1.98
CA SER A 94 -14.39 3.61 -1.44
C SER A 94 -14.30 4.75 -2.45
N ILE A 95 -14.04 4.44 -3.73
CA ILE A 95 -14.01 5.45 -4.80
C ILE A 95 -15.38 6.10 -4.95
N LEU A 96 -16.46 5.32 -5.04
CA LEU A 96 -17.83 5.85 -5.13
C LEU A 96 -18.17 6.73 -3.93
N LYS A 97 -17.75 6.33 -2.72
CA LYS A 97 -17.96 7.11 -1.51
C LYS A 97 -17.22 8.43 -1.53
N LEU A 98 -15.97 8.44 -1.99
CA LEU A 98 -15.15 9.65 -2.11
C LEU A 98 -15.67 10.59 -3.20
N ASP A 99 -16.12 10.05 -4.32
CA ASP A 99 -16.72 10.81 -5.43
C ASP A 99 -18.03 11.52 -5.03
N ALA A 100 -18.83 10.88 -4.17
CA ALA A 100 -20.05 11.46 -3.63
C ALA A 100 -19.81 12.51 -2.52
N MET A 101 -18.57 12.68 -2.04
CA MET A 101 -18.27 13.72 -1.06
C MET A 101 -18.28 15.09 -1.75
N PRO A 102 -18.76 16.15 -1.08
CA PRO A 102 -18.69 17.49 -1.64
C PRO A 102 -17.24 17.84 -1.97
N SER A 103 -17.00 18.33 -3.18
CA SER A 103 -15.71 18.92 -3.55
C SER A 103 -15.34 20.00 -2.54
N ILE A 104 -14.07 19.98 -2.12
CA ILE A 104 -13.48 21.00 -1.26
C ILE A 104 -13.19 22.25 -2.07
#